data_AF-A0A285Z251-F1
#
_entry.id   AF-A0A285Z251-F1
#
_cell.length_a   1.000
_cell.length_b   1.000
_cell.length_c   1.000
_cell.angle_alpha   90.00
_cell.angle_beta   90.00
_cell.angle_gamma   90.00
#
_symmetry.space_group_name_H-M   'P 1'
#
loop_
_entity.id
_entity.type
_entity.pdbx_description
1 polymer ?
#
loop_
_entity_poly.entity_id
_entity_poly.type
_entity_poly.pdbx_seq_one_letter_code
_entity_poly.pdbx_strand_id
1 'polypeptide(L)' 'MSSHSIDADIKVKWAEGQSAYSPSTPEELLLIAIDLLVRDRGSEAARSFMDQAFERFARHSPIAIEPGAR' A
#
# COMPACT_ATOMS: atom_id res chain seq x y z
N MET A 1 -10.05 -16.82 3.85
CA MET A 1 -10.18 -15.56 3.12
C MET A 1 -10.34 -14.48 4.17
N SER A 2 -9.34 -13.63 4.34
CA SER A 2 -9.25 -12.69 5.47
C SER A 2 -10.36 -11.64 5.35
N SER A 3 -11.24 -11.55 6.34
CA SER A 3 -12.42 -10.67 6.36
C SER A 3 -12.06 -9.24 6.78
N HIS A 4 -11.10 -8.62 6.10
CA HIS A 4 -10.71 -7.24 6.38
C HIS A 4 -11.37 -6.31 5.36
N SER A 5 -12.21 -5.40 5.85
CA SER A 5 -12.75 -4.28 5.08
C SER A 5 -11.89 -3.06 5.36
N ILE A 6 -11.50 -2.34 4.30
CA ILE A 6 -10.81 -1.05 4.43
C ILE A 6 -11.83 0.07 4.24
N ASP A 7 -11.82 1.03 5.16
CA ASP A 7 -12.52 2.30 5.00
C ASP A 7 -11.46 3.39 4.91
N ALA A 8 -11.26 3.92 3.70
CA ALA A 8 -10.24 4.92 3.41
C ALA A 8 -10.80 5.97 2.44
N ASP A 9 -10.53 7.25 2.74
CA ASP A 9 -10.80 8.39 1.85
C ASP A 9 -9.46 9.04 1.48
N ILE A 10 -9.00 8.76 0.26
CA ILE A 10 -7.70 9.23 -0.24
C ILE A 10 -7.97 10.36 -1.22
N LYS A 11 -7.55 11.58 -0.88
CA LYS A 11 -7.65 12.76 -1.74
C LYS A 11 -6.27 13.22 -2.14
N VAL A 12 -6.02 13.32 -3.44
CA VAL A 12 -4.75 13.74 -4.00
C VAL A 12 -4.94 14.98 -4.86
N LYS A 13 -4.05 15.95 -4.66
CA LYS A 13 -4.04 17.20 -5.43
C LYS A 13 -2.86 17.17 -6.40
N TRP A 14 -3.16 17.49 -7.64
CA TRP A 14 -2.24 17.54 -8.76
C TRP A 14 -2.19 18.96 -9.32
N ALA A 15 -1.21 19.23 -10.18
CA ALA A 15 -1.17 20.52 -10.90
C ALA A 15 -2.39 20.67 -11.84
N GLU A 16 -2.88 19.56 -12.38
CA GLU A 16 -3.98 19.51 -13.36
C GLU A 16 -5.37 19.35 -12.72
N GLY A 17 -5.46 19.16 -11.40
CA GLY A 17 -6.74 18.94 -10.72
C GLY A 17 -6.63 18.12 -9.44
N GLN A 18 -7.68 17.38 -9.10
CA GLN A 18 -7.71 16.51 -7.93
C GLN A 18 -8.26 15.13 -8.27
N SER A 19 -7.78 14.11 -7.55
CA SER A 19 -8.29 12.74 -7.61
C SER A 19 -8.73 12.29 -6.23
N ALA A 20 -9.80 11.49 -6.16
CA ALA A 20 -10.29 10.90 -4.93
C ALA A 20 -10.46 9.39 -5.12
N TYR A 21 -10.08 8.62 -4.11
CA TYR A 21 -10.15 7.16 -4.13
C TYR A 21 -10.71 6.64 -2.80
N SER A 22 -11.48 5.56 -2.88
CA SER A 22 -12.07 4.91 -1.72
C SER A 22 -11.89 3.39 -1.81
N PRO A 23 -10.68 2.86 -1.59
CA PRO A 23 -10.42 1.43 -1.66
C PRO A 23 -11.11 0.70 -0.51
N SER A 24 -11.70 -0.44 -0.84
CA SER A 24 -12.38 -1.33 0.11
C SER A 24 -11.54 -2.57 0.46
N THR A 25 -10.51 -2.84 -0.33
CA THR A 25 -9.61 -3.99 -0.17
C THR A 25 -8.14 -3.58 -0.06
N PRO A 26 -7.28 -4.39 0.60
CA PRO A 26 -5.84 -4.17 0.62
C PRO A 26 -5.22 -4.06 -0.77
N GLU A 27 -5.70 -4.86 -1.72
CA GLU A 27 -5.25 -4.88 -3.10
C GLU A 27 -5.54 -3.56 -3.81
N GLU A 28 -6.77 -3.04 -3.68
CA GLU A 28 -7.14 -1.73 -4.22
C GLU A 28 -6.29 -0.61 -3.61
N LEU A 29 -6.12 -0.63 -2.28
CA LEU A 29 -5.30 0.35 -1.58
C LEU A 29 -3.86 0.34 -2.08
N LEU A 30 -3.28 -0.85 -2.27
CA LEU A 30 -1.90 -0.99 -2.72
C LEU A 30 -1.73 -0.52 -4.18
N LEU A 31 -2.68 -0.82 -5.06
CA LEU A 31 -2.65 -0.33 -6.44
C LEU A 31 -2.67 1.19 -6.49
N ILE A 32 -3.52 1.83 -5.68
CA ILE A 32 -3.54 3.30 -5.56
C ILE A 32 -2.20 3.81 -5.05
N ALA A 33 -1.66 3.23 -3.97
CA ALA A 33 -0.38 3.65 -3.40
C ALA A 33 0.79 3.54 -4.42
N ILE A 34 0.82 2.48 -5.22
CA ILE A 34 1.82 2.28 -6.28
C ILE A 34 1.65 3.33 -7.38
N ASP A 35 0.43 3.59 -7.86
CA ASP A 35 0.18 4.62 -8.87
C ASP A 35 0.67 5.99 -8.40
N LEU A 36 0.37 6.36 -7.15
CA LEU A 36 0.86 7.62 -6.57
C LEU A 36 2.38 7.67 -6.49
N LEU A 37 3.02 6.58 -6.07
CA LEU A 37 4.48 6.50 -5.97
C LEU A 37 5.16 6.59 -7.35
N VAL A 38 4.59 5.95 -8.37
CA VAL A 38 5.10 6.01 -9.75
C VAL A 38 4.92 7.41 -10.34
N ARG A 39 3.81 8.10 -10.05
CA ARG A 39 3.60 9.49 -10.47
C ARG A 39 4.58 10.46 -9.81
N ASP A 40 4.90 10.25 -8.54
CA ASP A 40 5.83 11.10 -7.77
C ASP A 40 7.29 10.89 -8.19
N ARG A 41 7.71 9.63 -8.41
CA ARG A 41 9.14 9.27 -8.53
C ARG A 41 9.54 8.61 -9.83
N GLY A 42 8.60 8.20 -10.66
CA GLY A 42 8.82 7.35 -11.82
C GLY A 42 8.96 5.86 -11.46
N SER A 43 8.76 4.99 -12.46
CA SER A 43 8.61 3.55 -12.28
C SER A 43 9.82 2.85 -11.63
N GLU A 44 11.04 3.19 -12.06
CA GLU A 44 12.26 2.56 -11.54
C GLU A 44 12.53 2.94 -10.07
N ALA A 45 12.36 4.22 -9.73
CA ALA A 45 12.53 4.68 -8.35
C ALA A 45 11.44 4.11 -7.42
N ALA A 46 10.20 4.00 -7.92
CA ALA A 46 9.11 3.35 -7.19
C ALA A 46 9.44 1.86 -6.91
N ARG A 47 9.97 1.14 -7.90
CA ARG A 47 10.40 -0.25 -7.74
C ARG A 47 11.48 -0.41 -6.68
N SER A 48 12.55 0.39 -6.79
CA SER A 48 13.65 0.37 -5.81
C SER A 48 13.18 0.70 -4.39
N PHE A 49 12.21 1.61 -4.25
CA PHE A 49 11.61 1.92 -2.95
C PHE A 49 10.80 0.74 -2.39
N MET A 50 10.02 0.04 -3.22
CA MET A 50 9.28 -1.14 -2.79
C MET A 50 10.23 -2.26 -2.32
N ASP A 51 11.33 -2.50 -3.02
CA ASP A 51 12.33 -3.50 -2.62
C ASP A 51 12.90 -3.18 -1.22
N GLN A 52 13.23 -1.91 -0.96
CA GLN A 52 13.67 -1.44 0.36
C GLN A 52 12.59 -1.62 1.43
N ALA A 53 11.32 -1.36 1.09
CA ALA A 53 10.20 -1.56 2.00
C ALA A 53 10.03 -3.04 2.37
N PHE A 54 10.09 -3.94 1.39
CA PHE A 54 10.04 -5.39 1.62
C PHE A 54 11.21 -5.89 2.47
N GLU A 55 12.42 -5.39 2.20
CA GLU A 55 13.59 -5.73 3.01
C GLU A 55 13.39 -5.28 4.47
N ARG A 56 12.81 -4.09 4.69
CA ARG A 56 12.46 -3.62 6.03
C ARG A 56 11.42 -4.53 6.70
N PHE A 57 10.42 -5.02 6.00
CA PHE A 57 9.45 -5.96 6.57
C PHE A 57 10.09 -7.31 6.92
N ALA A 58 10.96 -7.84 6.04
CA ALA A 58 11.68 -9.09 6.28
C ALA A 58 12.57 -9.00 7.53
N ARG A 59 13.21 -7.85 7.76
CA ARG A 59 14.03 -7.59 8.96
C ARG A 59 13.21 -7.43 10.24
N HIS A 60 11.91 -7.18 10.15
CA HIS A 60 11.02 -6.98 11.31
C HIS A 60 10.01 -8.12 11.54
N SER A 61 10.15 -9.28 10.88
CA SER A 61 9.33 -10.47 11.18
C SER A 61 10.16 -11.50 11.97
N PRO A 62 9.67 -11.98 13.13
CA PRO A 62 8.41 -12.72 13.17
C PRO A 62 7.45 -12.21 14.26
N ILE A 63 6.31 -11.67 13.86
CA ILE A 63 5.10 -11.97 14.64
C ILE A 63 4.45 -13.12 13.90
N ALA A 64 4.78 -14.33 14.35
CA ALA A 64 3.95 -15.49 14.11
C ALA A 64 2.54 -15.11 14.57
N ILE A 65 1.63 -14.91 13.63
CA ILE A 65 0.21 -15.01 13.95
C ILE A 65 -0.01 -16.50 14.15
N GLU A 66 0.18 -17.00 15.37
CA GLU A 66 -0.26 -18.34 15.72
C GLU A 66 -1.79 -18.35 15.66
N PRO A 67 -2.42 -19.10 14.74
CA PRO A 67 -3.86 -19.29 14.77
C PRO A 67 -4.15 -20.39 15.79
N GLY A 68 -4.23 -20.04 17.07
CA GLY A 68 -4.44 -21.07 18.09
C GLY A 68 -4.34 -20.63 19.55
N ALA A 69 -4.96 -19.52 19.94
CA ALA A 69 -5.34 -19.34 21.34
C ALA A 69 -6.76 -19.90 21.51
N ARG A 70 -6.85 -20.91 22.39
CA ARG A 70 -7.97 -21.81 22.67
C ARG A 70 -9.30 -21.12 22.98
#